data_AF-A0AAV9T5W2-F1
#
_entry.id   AF-A0AAV9T5W2-F1
#
_cell.length_a   1.000
_cell.length_b   1.000
_cell.length_c   1.000
_cell.angle_alpha   90.00
_cell.angle_beta   90.00
_cell.angle_gamma   90.00
#
_symmetry.space_group_name_H-M   'P 1'
#
loop_
_entity.id
_entity.type
_entity.pdbx_description
1 polymer ?
#
loop_
_entity_poly.entity_id
_entity_poly.type
_entity_poly.pdbx_seq_one_letter_code
_entity_poly.pdbx_strand_id
1 'polypeptide(L)'
;MLATAWEHSLRANAARAADVLRHNWHMGVTAFGGPPVHFKIFHDRFVKRLRWIDEEMFQELFSISQALSGPASTKMLYCINLIQNGLLGAILAFFIWSLPGALGMYGLSVGVSAIGSSLPRAVYALLSGLNAATVGIIALAAVELSNKAITDRLTRTLVFLSAAAGMMYNALWYFPVLMCAAGCATVVHDYRWVHKPARRATGMVRALLGKRRERSSAAAAAEGEGADRGVELQTTAMIATTTTATDQGKDLGSVGNSSAAALRPSSPPEQRTATSTPSEPRAATPSQEGQVRSSLADGEPRVIPKGFRLDFSWKVGTAVIAAFLATFVGVMIARGVVKDLPILYNLFSNLYLAGTIIFGGGPVVIPLLREYIVAEGWVSPRDFLIGLAIAQSFPGPNFNFAVFLGGLTAINAGHSAAVGALVAYIAIFTPGMVLVHGTMGVWGVLRSRPWVKAAVRGVNAAAVGLIYTAVYRIWQVGYLDEGFQSGRSLGDDPWWVVVTATAYVGGRYYGVAAPFAILLGAVMGLVRYGVVSGRE
;
A
#
# COMPACT_ATOMS: atom_id res chain seq x y z
N MET A 1 -36.65 10.09 -32.49
CA MET A 1 -35.25 9.63 -32.56
C MET A 1 -34.34 10.38 -31.59
N LEU A 2 -34.11 11.70 -31.71
CA LEU A 2 -33.23 12.41 -30.77
C LEU A 2 -33.75 12.42 -29.31
N ALA A 3 -35.02 12.81 -29.09
CA ALA A 3 -35.63 12.80 -27.74
C ALA A 3 -35.58 11.41 -27.08
N THR A 4 -35.90 10.36 -27.83
CA THR A 4 -35.84 8.96 -27.36
C THR A 4 -34.41 8.53 -26.99
N ALA A 5 -33.39 8.94 -27.75
CA ALA A 5 -31.99 8.64 -27.41
C ALA A 5 -31.54 9.38 -26.14
N TRP A 6 -31.96 10.65 -25.99
CA TRP A 6 -31.71 11.44 -24.78
C TRP A 6 -32.36 10.79 -23.55
N GLU A 7 -33.63 10.41 -23.62
CA GLU A 7 -34.32 9.69 -22.53
C GLU A 7 -33.65 8.37 -22.16
N HIS A 8 -33.25 7.55 -23.14
CA HIS A 8 -32.52 6.31 -22.85
C HIS A 8 -31.18 6.60 -22.14
N SER A 9 -30.46 7.66 -22.54
CA SER A 9 -29.21 8.07 -21.89
C SER A 9 -29.44 8.55 -20.44
N LEU A 10 -30.51 9.31 -20.19
CA LEU A 10 -30.89 9.77 -18.85
C LEU A 10 -31.28 8.59 -17.96
N ARG A 11 -32.12 7.67 -18.44
CA ARG A 11 -32.53 6.47 -17.68
C ARG A 11 -31.33 5.57 -17.37
N ALA A 12 -30.41 5.38 -18.31
CA ALA A 12 -29.17 4.62 -18.09
C ALA A 12 -28.23 5.29 -17.07
N ASN A 13 -28.08 6.62 -17.14
CA ASN A 13 -27.26 7.37 -16.17
C ASN A 13 -27.91 7.42 -14.78
N ALA A 14 -29.24 7.51 -14.69
CA ALA A 14 -29.97 7.42 -13.42
C ALA A 14 -29.83 6.04 -12.78
N ALA A 15 -29.93 4.96 -13.55
CA ALA A 15 -29.66 3.60 -13.06
C ALA A 15 -28.21 3.42 -12.58
N ARG A 16 -27.23 3.91 -13.35
CA ARG A 16 -25.80 3.92 -12.94
C ARG A 16 -25.59 4.72 -11.65
N ALA A 17 -26.26 5.86 -11.48
CA ALA A 17 -26.16 6.70 -10.29
C ALA A 17 -26.83 6.05 -9.05
N ALA A 18 -28.00 5.42 -9.24
CA ALA A 18 -28.68 4.67 -8.18
C ALA A 18 -27.86 3.46 -7.71
N ASP A 19 -27.18 2.76 -8.63
CA ASP A 19 -26.26 1.67 -8.30
C ASP A 19 -25.03 2.18 -7.52
N VAL A 20 -24.44 3.30 -7.93
CA VAL A 20 -23.37 3.97 -7.17
C VAL A 20 -23.85 4.35 -5.76
N LEU A 21 -25.01 5.00 -5.62
CA LEU A 21 -25.58 5.35 -4.31
C LEU A 21 -25.77 4.11 -3.45
N ARG A 22 -26.49 3.09 -3.94
CA ARG A 22 -26.77 1.83 -3.23
C ARG A 22 -25.49 1.15 -2.73
N HIS A 23 -24.42 1.15 -3.52
CA HIS A 23 -23.18 0.45 -3.18
C HIS A 23 -22.10 1.30 -2.51
N ASN A 24 -22.15 2.64 -2.58
CA ASN A 24 -21.11 3.52 -2.04
C ASN A 24 -21.56 4.43 -0.86
N TRP A 25 -22.86 4.67 -0.64
CA TRP A 25 -23.36 5.73 0.26
C TRP A 25 -22.68 5.80 1.64
N HIS A 26 -22.54 4.66 2.32
CA HIS A 26 -22.01 4.62 3.68
C HIS A 26 -20.49 4.78 3.74
N MET A 27 -19.76 4.66 2.63
CA MET A 27 -18.29 4.55 2.68
C MET A 27 -17.61 5.84 3.13
N GLY A 28 -18.14 7.01 2.74
CA GLY A 28 -17.67 8.31 3.24
C GLY A 28 -17.91 8.56 4.73
N VAL A 29 -18.69 7.70 5.42
CA VAL A 29 -18.94 7.77 6.88
C VAL A 29 -18.50 6.51 7.65
N THR A 30 -17.99 5.46 6.97
CA THR A 30 -17.58 4.18 7.59
C THR A 30 -16.15 3.75 7.29
N ALA A 31 -15.44 4.40 6.36
CA ALA A 31 -14.05 4.09 6.07
C ALA A 31 -13.11 4.95 6.93
N PHE A 32 -12.70 4.39 8.08
CA PHE A 32 -11.76 5.00 9.02
C PHE A 32 -10.35 4.40 8.87
N GLY A 33 -9.33 5.09 9.41
CA GLY A 33 -7.96 4.59 9.50
C GLY A 33 -7.07 4.85 8.27
N GLY A 34 -7.55 5.63 7.29
CA GLY A 34 -6.73 6.14 6.20
C GLY A 34 -6.43 5.15 5.06
N PRO A 35 -5.61 5.56 4.08
CA PRO A 35 -5.55 4.89 2.78
C PRO A 35 -5.25 3.38 2.81
N PRO A 36 -4.31 2.85 3.63
CA PRO A 36 -4.08 1.40 3.74
C PRO A 36 -5.34 0.61 4.13
N VAL A 37 -6.13 1.15 5.06
CA VAL A 37 -7.40 0.54 5.49
C VAL A 37 -8.47 0.68 4.41
N HIS A 38 -8.50 1.82 3.71
CA HIS A 38 -9.41 2.03 2.58
C HIS A 38 -9.18 0.99 1.46
N PHE A 39 -7.92 0.68 1.15
CA PHE A 39 -7.61 -0.39 0.19
C PHE A 39 -8.10 -1.77 0.68
N LYS A 40 -7.96 -2.09 1.97
CA LYS A 40 -8.56 -3.31 2.55
C LYS A 40 -10.08 -3.32 2.39
N ILE A 41 -10.76 -2.22 2.70
CA ILE A 41 -12.21 -2.06 2.57
C ILE A 41 -12.66 -2.24 1.11
N PHE A 42 -11.95 -1.63 0.15
CA PHE A 42 -12.23 -1.78 -1.28
C PHE A 42 -11.97 -3.22 -1.77
N HIS A 43 -10.96 -3.92 -1.23
CA HIS A 43 -10.71 -5.33 -1.55
C HIS A 43 -11.84 -6.22 -1.04
N ASP A 44 -12.18 -6.12 0.24
CA ASP A 44 -13.24 -6.90 0.87
C ASP A 44 -14.62 -6.60 0.26
N ARG A 45 -14.87 -5.37 -0.22
CA ARG A 45 -16.13 -4.98 -0.86
C ARG A 45 -16.18 -5.29 -2.36
N PHE A 46 -15.28 -4.74 -3.17
CA PHE A 46 -15.39 -4.77 -4.64
C PHE A 46 -14.81 -6.05 -5.27
N VAL A 47 -13.79 -6.66 -4.66
CA VAL A 47 -13.24 -7.95 -5.12
C VAL A 47 -14.04 -9.10 -4.52
N LYS A 48 -14.08 -9.24 -3.18
CA LYS A 48 -14.64 -10.43 -2.53
C LYS A 48 -16.17 -10.50 -2.56
N ARG A 49 -16.86 -9.45 -2.07
CA ARG A 49 -18.33 -9.45 -1.91
C ARG A 49 -19.06 -9.15 -3.21
N LEU A 50 -18.79 -8.01 -3.84
CA LEU A 50 -19.52 -7.55 -5.02
C LEU A 50 -19.00 -8.14 -6.34
N ARG A 51 -17.73 -8.57 -6.40
CA ARG A 51 -17.07 -9.11 -7.60
C ARG A 51 -17.20 -8.19 -8.82
N TRP A 52 -17.03 -6.88 -8.61
CA TRP A 52 -16.97 -5.87 -9.68
C TRP A 52 -15.64 -5.94 -10.44
N ILE A 53 -14.56 -6.28 -9.74
CA ILE A 53 -13.20 -6.42 -10.27
C ILE A 53 -12.52 -7.66 -9.69
N ASP A 54 -11.58 -8.24 -10.44
CA ASP A 54 -10.74 -9.35 -9.99
C ASP A 54 -9.48 -8.86 -9.24
N GLU A 55 -8.65 -9.80 -8.78
CA GLU A 55 -7.41 -9.48 -8.06
C GLU A 55 -6.38 -8.80 -8.97
N GLU A 56 -6.24 -9.19 -10.25
CA GLU A 56 -5.27 -8.56 -11.16
C GLU A 56 -5.62 -7.08 -11.38
N MET A 57 -6.90 -6.79 -11.64
CA MET A 57 -7.41 -5.42 -11.76
C MET A 57 -7.29 -4.64 -10.45
N PHE A 58 -7.55 -5.26 -9.29
CA PHE A 58 -7.34 -4.61 -8.00
C PHE A 58 -5.87 -4.19 -7.82
N GLN A 59 -4.93 -5.11 -8.11
CA GLN A 59 -3.50 -4.84 -7.98
C GLN A 59 -3.00 -3.81 -9.02
N GLU A 60 -3.52 -3.81 -10.25
CA GLU A 60 -3.23 -2.74 -11.23
C GLU A 60 -3.73 -1.36 -10.77
N LEU A 61 -5.00 -1.26 -10.33
CA LEU A 61 -5.56 0.01 -9.87
C LEU A 61 -4.85 0.53 -8.62
N PHE A 62 -4.39 -0.36 -7.74
CA PHE A 62 -3.54 0.00 -6.61
C PHE A 62 -2.22 0.62 -7.08
N SER A 63 -1.55 0.03 -8.10
CA SER A 63 -0.31 0.61 -8.69
C SER A 63 -0.54 2.02 -9.19
N ILE A 64 -1.53 2.22 -10.06
CA ILE A 64 -1.83 3.51 -10.70
C ILE A 64 -2.16 4.55 -9.64
N SER A 65 -2.95 4.16 -8.63
CA SER A 65 -3.38 5.05 -7.56
C SER A 65 -2.24 5.49 -6.65
N GLN A 66 -1.19 4.69 -6.51
CA GLN A 66 0.01 5.04 -5.73
C GLN A 66 1.05 5.80 -6.56
N ALA A 67 1.22 5.45 -7.83
CA ALA A 67 2.24 6.01 -8.73
C ALA A 67 1.87 7.39 -9.29
N LEU A 68 0.59 7.72 -9.42
CA LEU A 68 0.12 9.07 -9.72
C LEU A 68 0.04 9.92 -8.45
N SER A 69 0.09 11.24 -8.58
CA SER A 69 -0.08 12.16 -7.45
C SER A 69 -1.55 12.32 -7.02
N GLY A 70 -1.77 12.92 -5.85
CA GLY A 70 -3.06 13.07 -5.20
C GLY A 70 -3.53 11.84 -4.39
N PRO A 71 -4.74 11.85 -3.84
CA PRO A 71 -5.16 10.91 -2.79
C PRO A 71 -5.40 9.49 -3.31
N ALA A 72 -4.47 8.58 -3.03
CA ALA A 72 -4.43 7.23 -3.59
C ALA A 72 -5.74 6.41 -3.39
N SER A 73 -6.32 6.40 -2.17
CA SER A 73 -7.58 5.67 -1.94
C SER A 73 -8.76 6.27 -2.73
N THR A 74 -8.88 7.59 -2.79
CA THR A 74 -9.91 8.29 -3.58
C THR A 74 -9.79 7.98 -5.07
N LYS A 75 -8.57 8.01 -5.63
CA LYS A 75 -8.31 7.66 -7.03
C LYS A 75 -8.69 6.21 -7.34
N MET A 76 -8.39 5.27 -6.43
CA MET A 76 -8.75 3.87 -6.63
C MET A 76 -10.27 3.66 -6.64
N LEU A 77 -11.00 4.29 -5.71
CA LEU A 77 -12.46 4.24 -5.69
C LEU A 77 -13.08 4.85 -6.95
N TYR A 78 -12.54 5.98 -7.40
CA TYR A 78 -12.91 6.63 -8.65
C TYR A 78 -12.70 5.69 -9.84
N CYS A 79 -11.54 5.04 -9.97
CA CYS A 79 -11.27 4.07 -11.04
C CYS A 79 -12.25 2.88 -11.04
N ILE A 80 -12.58 2.34 -9.86
CA ILE A 80 -13.54 1.22 -9.74
C ILE A 80 -14.92 1.64 -10.26
N ASN A 81 -15.43 2.78 -9.81
CA ASN A 81 -16.73 3.30 -10.27
C ASN A 81 -16.67 3.84 -11.72
N LEU A 82 -15.50 4.23 -12.24
CA LEU A 82 -15.31 4.61 -13.65
C LEU A 82 -15.43 3.41 -14.59
N ILE A 83 -14.87 2.25 -14.20
CA ILE A 83 -14.98 1.00 -14.96
C ILE A 83 -16.41 0.45 -14.90
N GLN A 84 -17.05 0.49 -13.72
CA GLN A 84 -18.34 -0.16 -13.51
C GLN A 84 -19.56 0.74 -13.87
N ASN A 85 -19.48 2.05 -13.61
CA ASN A 85 -20.62 2.98 -13.69
C ASN A 85 -20.34 4.20 -14.61
N GLY A 86 -19.17 4.26 -15.23
CA GLY A 86 -18.77 5.35 -16.14
C GLY A 86 -18.42 6.67 -15.43
N LEU A 87 -18.12 7.72 -16.20
CA LEU A 87 -17.61 9.00 -15.69
C LEU A 87 -18.53 9.65 -14.64
N LEU A 88 -19.83 9.73 -14.90
CA LEU A 88 -20.79 10.31 -13.94
C LEU A 88 -20.89 9.49 -12.66
N GLY A 89 -20.84 8.16 -12.76
CA GLY A 89 -20.79 7.27 -11.59
C GLY A 89 -19.51 7.45 -10.78
N ALA A 90 -18.36 7.63 -11.43
CA ALA A 90 -17.08 7.89 -10.78
C ALA A 90 -17.05 9.24 -10.04
N ILE A 91 -17.58 10.30 -10.66
CA ILE A 91 -17.72 11.63 -10.04
C ILE A 91 -18.68 11.58 -8.84
N LEU A 92 -19.82 10.91 -8.97
CA LEU A 92 -20.78 10.74 -7.89
C LEU A 92 -20.18 9.93 -6.73
N ALA A 93 -19.46 8.84 -7.02
CA ALA A 93 -18.75 8.04 -6.02
C ALA A 93 -17.68 8.85 -5.27
N PHE A 94 -16.94 9.72 -5.96
CA PHE A 94 -16.00 10.66 -5.34
C PHE A 94 -16.69 11.60 -4.34
N PHE A 95 -17.81 12.23 -4.72
CA PHE A 95 -18.52 13.13 -3.82
C PHE A 95 -19.13 12.38 -2.62
N ILE A 96 -19.76 11.22 -2.83
CA ILE A 96 -20.29 10.37 -1.75
C ILE A 96 -19.19 9.94 -0.76
N TRP A 97 -18.01 9.62 -1.27
CA TRP A 97 -16.85 9.20 -0.49
C TRP A 97 -16.21 10.33 0.32
N SER A 98 -16.17 11.54 -0.24
CA SER A 98 -15.30 12.61 0.25
C SER A 98 -16.07 13.75 0.94
N LEU A 99 -17.30 14.05 0.51
CA LEU A 99 -18.09 15.14 1.10
C LEU A 99 -18.46 14.95 2.57
N PRO A 100 -18.85 13.76 3.09
CA PRO A 100 -19.22 13.64 4.49
C PRO A 100 -18.06 13.97 5.43
N GLY A 101 -16.86 13.47 5.11
CA GLY A 101 -15.63 13.84 5.80
C GLY A 101 -15.27 15.33 5.61
N ALA A 102 -15.43 15.89 4.41
CA ALA A 102 -15.14 17.30 4.15
C ALA A 102 -16.06 18.25 4.93
N LEU A 103 -17.37 17.93 5.03
CA LEU A 103 -18.34 18.69 5.81
C LEU A 103 -18.04 18.62 7.32
N GLY A 104 -17.59 17.46 7.82
CA GLY A 104 -17.15 17.35 9.21
C GLY A 104 -15.85 18.12 9.50
N MET A 105 -14.87 18.06 8.59
CA MET A 105 -13.63 18.85 8.71
C MET A 105 -13.90 20.37 8.56
N TYR A 106 -14.88 20.77 7.75
CA TYR A 106 -15.38 22.15 7.69
C TYR A 106 -16.02 22.57 9.01
N GLY A 107 -16.95 21.77 9.56
CA GLY A 107 -17.56 22.03 10.86
C GLY A 107 -16.52 22.13 11.99
N LEU A 108 -15.48 21.29 11.94
CA LEU A 108 -14.35 21.35 12.85
C LEU A 108 -13.55 22.66 12.70
N SER A 109 -13.39 23.21 11.49
CA SER A 109 -12.66 24.49 11.33
C SER A 109 -13.39 25.65 12.00
N VAL A 110 -14.72 25.70 11.87
CA VAL A 110 -15.56 26.67 12.59
C VAL A 110 -15.49 26.43 14.10
N GLY A 111 -15.61 25.17 14.54
CA GLY A 111 -15.51 24.80 15.96
C GLY A 111 -14.17 25.19 16.60
N VAL A 112 -13.04 24.85 15.96
CA VAL A 112 -11.69 25.19 16.46
C VAL A 112 -11.44 26.69 16.46
N SER A 113 -11.97 27.44 15.49
CA SER A 113 -11.85 28.91 15.47
C SER A 113 -12.54 29.61 16.66
N ALA A 114 -13.50 28.95 17.30
CA ALA A 114 -14.19 29.44 18.49
C ALA A 114 -13.54 29.03 19.83
N ILE A 115 -12.43 28.27 19.79
CA ILE A 115 -11.73 27.78 21.00
C ILE A 115 -10.57 28.72 21.36
N GLY A 116 -10.51 29.12 22.63
CA GLY A 116 -9.46 29.98 23.20
C GLY A 116 -8.05 29.39 23.13
N SER A 117 -7.05 30.11 23.64
CA SER A 117 -5.61 29.84 23.43
C SER A 117 -5.13 28.43 23.78
N SER A 118 -5.74 27.76 24.77
CA SER A 118 -5.41 26.41 25.23
C SER A 118 -6.62 25.46 25.18
N LEU A 119 -6.41 24.23 24.68
CA LEU A 119 -7.32 23.11 24.92
C LEU A 119 -7.12 22.54 26.34
N PRO A 120 -8.13 21.89 26.94
CA PRO A 120 -7.93 21.09 28.15
C PRO A 120 -7.04 19.87 27.91
N ARG A 121 -6.11 19.57 28.83
CA ARG A 121 -5.28 18.35 28.89
C ARG A 121 -5.97 17.05 28.45
N ALA A 122 -7.21 16.82 28.88
CA ALA A 122 -8.01 15.66 28.51
C ALA A 122 -8.14 15.46 27.00
N VAL A 123 -8.20 16.56 26.22
CA VAL A 123 -8.28 16.52 24.76
C VAL A 123 -6.96 16.05 24.15
N TYR A 124 -5.81 16.55 24.61
CA TYR A 124 -4.50 16.10 24.13
C TYR A 124 -4.26 14.60 24.37
N ALA A 125 -4.69 14.09 25.54
CA ALA A 125 -4.63 12.67 25.85
C ALA A 125 -5.57 11.83 24.97
N LEU A 126 -6.80 12.30 24.72
CA LEU A 126 -7.76 11.68 23.78
C LEU A 126 -7.20 11.65 22.35
N LEU A 127 -6.64 12.75 21.86
CA LEU A 127 -6.05 12.86 20.52
C LEU A 127 -4.82 11.95 20.36
N SER A 128 -4.00 11.82 21.41
CA SER A 128 -2.86 10.88 21.44
C SER A 128 -3.32 9.42 21.39
N GLY A 129 -4.37 9.07 22.13
CA GLY A 129 -4.97 7.74 22.10
C GLY A 129 -5.61 7.39 20.75
N LEU A 130 -6.29 8.35 20.13
CA LEU A 130 -6.80 8.26 18.74
C LEU A 130 -5.66 7.97 17.75
N ASN A 131 -4.59 8.77 17.78
CA ASN A 131 -3.42 8.60 16.91
C ASN A 131 -2.75 7.22 17.12
N ALA A 132 -2.53 6.81 18.37
CA ALA A 132 -1.91 5.53 18.71
C ALA A 132 -2.69 4.33 18.14
N ALA A 133 -4.01 4.31 18.35
CA ALA A 133 -4.85 3.26 17.78
C ALA A 133 -4.88 3.29 16.24
N THR A 134 -4.94 4.47 15.63
CA THR A 134 -4.85 4.64 14.17
C THR A 134 -3.54 4.06 13.62
N VAL A 135 -2.39 4.29 14.25
CA VAL A 135 -1.10 3.71 13.82
C VAL A 135 -1.13 2.17 13.89
N GLY A 136 -1.77 1.58 14.90
CA GLY A 136 -1.89 0.13 15.05
C GLY A 136 -2.71 -0.50 13.91
N ILE A 137 -3.81 0.14 13.52
CA ILE A 137 -4.64 -0.31 12.40
C ILE A 137 -3.94 -0.08 11.04
N ILE A 138 -3.17 1.00 10.87
CA ILE A 138 -2.36 1.23 9.67
C ILE A 138 -1.26 0.17 9.55
N ALA A 139 -0.61 -0.22 10.66
CA ALA A 139 0.39 -1.28 10.69
C ALA A 139 -0.20 -2.65 10.34
N LEU A 140 -1.42 -2.95 10.80
CA LEU A 140 -2.17 -4.15 10.40
C LEU A 140 -2.43 -4.17 8.88
N ALA A 141 -2.94 -3.08 8.32
CA ALA A 141 -3.19 -2.96 6.89
C ALA A 141 -1.89 -3.07 6.06
N ALA A 142 -0.75 -2.56 6.57
CA ALA A 142 0.56 -2.72 5.95
C ALA A 142 0.96 -4.20 5.83
N VAL A 143 0.84 -4.96 6.93
CA VAL A 143 1.16 -6.40 6.97
C VAL A 143 0.23 -7.20 6.05
N GLU A 144 -1.08 -6.96 6.08
CA GLU A 144 -2.03 -7.66 5.21
C GLU A 144 -1.80 -7.40 3.72
N LEU A 145 -1.44 -6.17 3.35
CA LEU A 145 -1.17 -5.82 1.95
C LEU A 145 0.21 -6.31 1.49
N SER A 146 1.20 -6.34 2.38
CA SER A 146 2.54 -6.92 2.16
C SER A 146 2.45 -8.42 1.85
N ASN A 147 1.62 -9.16 2.60
CA ASN A 147 1.34 -10.58 2.34
C ASN A 147 0.67 -10.86 0.99
N LYS A 148 0.09 -9.85 0.31
CA LYS A 148 -0.47 -9.97 -1.05
C LYS A 148 0.52 -9.51 -2.13
N ALA A 149 1.26 -8.43 -1.88
CA ALA A 149 2.18 -7.82 -2.85
C ALA A 149 3.51 -8.59 -2.99
N ILE A 150 3.91 -9.37 -1.97
CA ILE A 150 5.11 -10.21 -2.02
C ILE A 150 4.79 -11.53 -2.74
N THR A 151 4.94 -11.52 -4.07
CA THR A 151 4.79 -12.72 -4.91
C THR A 151 6.04 -13.60 -4.97
N ASP A 152 7.22 -13.08 -4.63
CA ASP A 152 8.52 -13.70 -4.92
C ASP A 152 9.68 -13.05 -4.12
N ARG A 153 10.92 -13.48 -4.38
CA ARG A 153 12.11 -12.98 -3.69
C ARG A 153 12.48 -11.53 -4.06
N LEU A 154 12.26 -11.11 -5.31
CA LEU A 154 12.57 -9.74 -5.74
C LEU A 154 11.54 -8.76 -5.17
N THR A 155 10.23 -9.07 -5.26
CA THR A 155 9.19 -8.24 -4.63
C THR A 155 9.37 -8.12 -3.12
N ARG A 156 9.75 -9.20 -2.42
CA ARG A 156 10.13 -9.15 -0.99
C ARG A 156 11.26 -8.17 -0.71
N THR A 157 12.30 -8.20 -1.54
CA THR A 157 13.47 -7.30 -1.43
C THR A 157 13.07 -5.84 -1.72
N LEU A 158 12.20 -5.61 -2.71
CA LEU A 158 11.71 -4.27 -3.07
C LEU A 158 10.81 -3.66 -1.99
N VAL A 159 9.95 -4.45 -1.33
CA VAL A 159 9.18 -4.00 -0.15
C VAL A 159 10.15 -3.53 0.96
N PHE A 160 11.12 -4.37 1.33
CA PHE A 160 12.10 -4.05 2.36
C PHE A 160 12.94 -2.81 2.04
N LEU A 161 13.55 -2.77 0.84
CA LEU A 161 14.39 -1.64 0.42
C LEU A 161 13.61 -0.33 0.35
N SER A 162 12.37 -0.35 -0.16
CA SER A 162 11.55 0.88 -0.26
C SER A 162 11.08 1.37 1.11
N ALA A 163 10.76 0.45 2.02
CA ALA A 163 10.43 0.77 3.42
C ALA A 163 11.62 1.42 4.14
N ALA A 164 12.79 0.77 4.12
CA ALA A 164 14.01 1.26 4.75
C ALA A 164 14.45 2.61 4.17
N ALA A 165 14.50 2.71 2.83
CA ALA A 165 14.83 3.94 2.12
C ALA A 165 13.87 5.09 2.50
N GLY A 166 12.55 4.86 2.45
CA GLY A 166 11.56 5.89 2.77
C GLY A 166 11.59 6.34 4.24
N MET A 167 12.01 5.46 5.16
CA MET A 167 12.25 5.83 6.56
C MET A 167 13.53 6.66 6.74
N MET A 168 14.60 6.33 6.01
CA MET A 168 15.89 7.05 6.09
C MET A 168 15.87 8.43 5.41
N TYR A 169 15.10 8.62 4.33
CA TYR A 169 15.09 9.88 3.56
C TYR A 169 13.74 10.59 3.58
N ASN A 170 13.70 11.78 4.19
CA ASN A 170 12.51 12.61 4.28
C ASN A 170 12.33 13.57 3.09
N ALA A 171 12.43 13.05 1.87
CA ALA A 171 12.27 13.81 0.62
C ALA A 171 11.05 13.33 -0.18
N LEU A 172 10.24 14.27 -0.68
CA LEU A 172 8.96 13.99 -1.33
C LEU A 172 9.12 13.34 -2.71
N TRP A 173 10.06 13.85 -3.51
CA TRP A 173 10.42 13.33 -4.83
C TRP A 173 10.98 11.90 -4.78
N TYR A 174 11.47 11.47 -3.61
CA TYR A 174 12.12 10.18 -3.43
C TYR A 174 11.13 9.01 -3.56
N PHE A 175 9.86 9.21 -3.21
CA PHE A 175 8.84 8.16 -3.26
C PHE A 175 8.49 7.74 -4.71
N PRO A 176 8.21 8.68 -5.64
CA PRO A 176 8.17 8.37 -7.08
C PRO A 176 9.43 7.69 -7.60
N VAL A 177 10.62 8.17 -7.21
CA VAL A 177 11.90 7.60 -7.69
C VAL A 177 12.06 6.15 -7.23
N LEU A 178 11.75 5.82 -5.97
CA LEU A 178 11.76 4.44 -5.48
C LEU A 178 10.76 3.55 -6.24
N MET A 179 9.55 4.04 -6.49
CA MET A 179 8.53 3.29 -7.23
C MET A 179 8.91 3.05 -8.70
N CYS A 180 9.44 4.07 -9.39
CA CYS A 180 9.96 3.95 -10.74
C CYS A 180 11.18 3.01 -10.81
N ALA A 181 12.13 3.12 -9.87
CA ALA A 181 13.30 2.25 -9.79
C ALA A 181 12.90 0.79 -9.55
N ALA A 182 11.94 0.53 -8.67
CA ALA A 182 11.41 -0.81 -8.41
C ALA A 182 10.71 -1.43 -9.63
N GLY A 183 9.90 -0.63 -10.35
CA GLY A 183 9.30 -1.05 -11.62
C GLY A 183 10.32 -1.32 -12.73
N CYS A 184 11.41 -0.53 -12.80
CA CYS A 184 12.52 -0.81 -13.71
C CYS A 184 13.27 -2.09 -13.31
N ALA A 185 13.49 -2.32 -12.02
CA ALA A 185 14.19 -3.50 -11.51
C ALA A 185 13.44 -4.80 -11.83
N THR A 186 12.11 -4.84 -11.69
CA THR A 186 11.32 -6.03 -12.08
C THR A 186 11.30 -6.26 -13.59
N VAL A 187 11.22 -5.20 -14.41
CA VAL A 187 11.34 -5.33 -15.89
C VAL A 187 12.70 -5.91 -16.28
N VAL A 188 13.80 -5.35 -15.75
CA VAL A 188 15.17 -5.79 -16.05
C VAL A 188 15.42 -7.23 -15.61
N HIS A 189 14.86 -7.65 -14.47
CA HIS A 189 14.89 -9.01 -13.95
C HIS A 189 14.12 -9.99 -14.85
N ASP A 190 12.84 -9.70 -15.14
CA ASP A 190 11.93 -10.64 -15.81
C ASP A 190 12.25 -10.81 -17.29
N TYR A 191 12.62 -9.72 -17.98
CA TYR A 191 13.16 -9.78 -19.35
C TYR A 191 14.60 -10.31 -19.39
N ARG A 192 15.17 -10.68 -18.24
CA ARG A 192 16.50 -11.28 -18.08
C ARG A 192 17.58 -10.47 -18.79
N TRP A 193 17.43 -9.14 -18.82
CA TRP A 193 18.33 -8.21 -19.50
C TRP A 193 19.75 -8.29 -18.94
N VAL A 194 19.90 -8.64 -17.65
CA VAL A 194 21.19 -8.91 -16.99
C VAL A 194 21.80 -10.25 -17.41
N HIS A 195 21.02 -11.30 -17.70
CA HIS A 195 21.59 -12.62 -18.03
C HIS A 195 22.33 -12.65 -19.37
N LYS A 196 21.95 -11.84 -20.38
CA LYS A 196 22.69 -11.76 -21.65
C LYS A 196 24.13 -11.21 -21.48
N PRO A 197 24.37 -10.03 -20.87
CA PRO A 197 25.71 -9.55 -20.57
C PRO A 197 26.40 -10.39 -19.47
N ALA A 198 25.70 -10.84 -18.42
CA ALA A 198 26.33 -11.66 -17.37
C ALA A 198 26.82 -13.02 -17.88
N ARG A 199 26.10 -13.68 -18.81
CA ARG A 199 26.59 -14.89 -19.50
C ARG A 199 27.76 -14.60 -20.43
N ARG A 200 27.80 -13.44 -21.09
CA ARG A 200 28.98 -13.02 -21.88
C ARG A 200 30.20 -12.75 -20.99
N ALA A 201 30.03 -12.03 -19.88
CA ALA A 201 31.09 -11.75 -18.92
C ALA A 201 31.63 -13.03 -18.26
N THR A 202 30.75 -13.88 -17.71
CA THR A 202 31.16 -15.17 -17.12
C THR A 202 31.76 -16.12 -18.15
N GLY A 203 31.26 -16.14 -19.39
CA GLY A 203 31.86 -16.88 -20.49
C GLY A 203 33.27 -16.40 -20.82
N MET A 204 33.47 -15.08 -20.91
CA MET A 204 34.78 -14.47 -21.20
C MET A 204 35.78 -14.71 -20.05
N VAL A 205 35.36 -14.55 -18.80
CA VAL A 205 36.18 -14.87 -17.60
C VAL A 205 36.53 -16.35 -17.57
N ARG A 206 35.59 -17.26 -17.88
CA ARG A 206 35.85 -18.71 -17.92
C ARG A 206 36.80 -19.09 -19.07
N ALA A 207 36.73 -18.41 -20.21
CA ALA A 207 37.67 -18.59 -21.33
C ALA A 207 39.08 -18.07 -21.00
N LEU A 208 39.19 -16.92 -20.31
CA LEU A 208 40.47 -16.38 -19.84
C LEU A 208 41.13 -17.27 -18.77
N LEU A 209 40.34 -17.81 -17.84
CA LEU A 209 40.80 -18.79 -16.85
C LEU A 209 41.19 -20.13 -17.51
N GLY A 210 40.45 -20.58 -18.52
CA GLY A 210 40.79 -21.73 -19.35
C GLY A 210 42.17 -21.57 -20.00
N LYS A 211 42.38 -20.48 -20.75
CA LYS A 211 43.67 -20.17 -21.39
C LYS A 211 44.83 -19.99 -20.41
N ARG A 212 44.58 -19.52 -19.18
CA ARG A 212 45.61 -19.52 -18.12
C ARG A 212 45.96 -20.94 -17.65
N ARG A 213 44.96 -21.82 -17.48
CA ARG A 213 45.19 -23.22 -17.09
C ARG A 213 45.89 -24.02 -18.20
N GLU A 214 45.53 -23.80 -19.46
CA GLU A 214 46.22 -24.37 -20.62
C GLU A 214 47.68 -23.93 -20.70
N ARG A 215 47.97 -22.62 -20.57
CA ARG A 215 49.36 -22.12 -20.51
C ARG A 215 50.14 -22.67 -19.31
N SER A 216 49.51 -22.78 -18.14
CA SER A 216 50.16 -23.37 -16.95
C SER A 216 50.46 -24.86 -17.15
N SER A 217 49.59 -25.60 -17.84
CA SER A 217 49.80 -27.02 -18.15
C SER A 217 50.87 -27.22 -19.22
N ALA A 218 50.94 -26.33 -20.21
CA ALA A 218 51.97 -26.37 -21.26
C ALA A 218 53.35 -25.98 -20.73
N ALA A 219 53.43 -25.01 -19.80
CA ALA A 219 54.67 -24.65 -19.12
C ALA A 219 55.19 -25.83 -18.27
N ALA A 220 54.34 -26.43 -17.44
CA ALA A 220 54.72 -27.59 -16.62
C ALA A 220 55.13 -28.82 -17.46
N ALA A 221 54.57 -29.01 -18.65
CA ALA A 221 55.02 -30.04 -19.58
C ALA A 221 56.41 -29.74 -20.16
N ALA A 222 56.66 -28.49 -20.58
CA ALA A 222 57.95 -28.07 -21.11
C ALA A 222 59.08 -28.06 -20.06
N GLU A 223 58.76 -27.81 -18.79
CA GLU A 223 59.70 -27.96 -17.67
C GLU A 223 60.01 -29.44 -17.37
N GLY A 224 59.07 -30.36 -17.62
CA GLY A 224 59.27 -31.80 -17.44
C GLY A 224 60.24 -32.43 -18.43
N GLU A 225 60.20 -32.04 -19.72
CA GLU A 225 61.10 -32.58 -20.75
C GLU A 225 62.56 -32.10 -20.61
N GLY A 226 62.82 -31.08 -19.79
CA GLY A 226 64.17 -30.54 -19.56
C GLY A 226 64.98 -31.21 -18.45
N ALA A 227 64.37 -32.09 -17.64
CA ALA A 227 64.91 -32.49 -16.35
C ALA A 227 65.49 -33.92 -16.27
N ASP A 228 65.23 -34.79 -17.24
CA ASP A 228 65.63 -36.22 -17.17
C ASP A 228 66.94 -36.52 -17.91
N ARG A 229 68.07 -36.13 -17.31
CA ARG A 229 69.42 -36.53 -17.73
C ARG A 229 70.33 -36.86 -16.53
N GLY A 230 70.13 -38.06 -15.99
CA GLY A 230 70.99 -38.68 -14.98
C GLY A 230 70.65 -38.28 -13.54
N VAL A 231 70.83 -39.13 -12.53
CA VAL A 231 71.63 -40.37 -12.48
C VAL A 231 70.85 -41.45 -11.72
N GLU A 232 70.88 -42.69 -12.22
CA GLU A 232 70.36 -43.87 -11.50
C GLU A 232 71.39 -44.36 -10.47
N LEU A 233 70.97 -44.53 -9.21
CA LEU A 233 71.72 -45.31 -8.23
C LEU A 233 70.78 -45.96 -7.20
N GLN A 234 71.02 -47.24 -6.95
CA GLN A 234 70.10 -48.19 -6.32
C GLN A 234 70.49 -48.46 -4.87
N THR A 235 69.55 -48.49 -3.93
CA THR A 235 69.76 -49.14 -2.62
C THR A 235 68.45 -49.66 -2.04
N THR A 236 68.40 -50.96 -1.77
CA THR A 236 67.33 -51.63 -1.00
C THR A 236 67.88 -52.04 0.36
N ALA A 237 67.23 -51.64 1.45
CA ALA A 237 67.51 -52.17 2.78
C ALA A 237 66.26 -52.13 3.67
N MET A 238 65.91 -53.27 4.26
CA MET A 238 65.05 -53.35 5.45
C MET A 238 65.91 -53.57 6.68
N ILE A 239 65.51 -53.01 7.83
CA ILE A 239 65.85 -53.48 9.19
C ILE A 239 64.83 -52.86 10.17
N ALA A 240 64.57 -53.53 11.29
CA ALA A 240 63.56 -53.13 12.27
C ALA A 240 64.08 -53.18 13.73
N THR A 241 63.55 -52.32 14.59
CA THR A 241 63.59 -52.41 16.07
C THR A 241 62.53 -51.44 16.63
N THR A 242 61.49 -51.87 17.36
CA THR A 242 61.39 -52.09 18.83
C THR A 242 61.60 -50.77 19.62
N THR A 243 60.80 -50.36 20.62
CA THR A 243 60.48 -51.07 21.88
C THR A 243 59.39 -50.35 22.73
N THR A 244 58.67 -51.09 23.62
CA THR A 244 57.93 -50.64 24.86
C THR A 244 56.77 -49.61 24.77
N ALA A 245 55.80 -49.52 25.70
CA ALA A 245 55.17 -50.46 26.68
C ALA A 245 53.98 -49.76 27.41
N THR A 246 53.18 -50.50 28.20
CA THR A 246 52.15 -50.06 29.21
C THR A 246 50.93 -49.26 28.70
N ASP A 247 49.74 -49.28 29.34
CA ASP A 247 49.04 -50.27 30.19
C ASP A 247 47.54 -49.85 30.32
N GLN A 248 46.62 -50.76 30.69
CA GLN A 248 45.20 -50.60 31.16
C GLN A 248 44.26 -49.54 30.52
N GLY A 249 42.96 -49.78 30.23
CA GLY A 249 42.15 -51.00 30.35
C GLY A 249 40.62 -50.72 30.26
N LYS A 250 39.83 -51.79 30.09
CA LYS A 250 38.35 -51.93 30.18
C LYS A 250 37.40 -51.42 29.08
N ASP A 251 36.54 -52.37 28.67
CA ASP A 251 35.09 -52.33 28.41
C ASP A 251 34.47 -51.38 27.33
N LEU A 252 33.41 -51.72 26.58
CA LEU A 252 32.94 -52.95 25.86
C LEU A 252 31.56 -52.61 25.23
N GLY A 253 31.26 -53.08 24.00
CA GLY A 253 29.98 -52.82 23.31
C GLY A 253 30.15 -52.30 21.86
N SER A 254 30.20 -53.08 20.78
CA SER A 254 29.48 -54.32 20.38
C SER A 254 27.99 -54.07 20.05
N VAL A 255 27.41 -54.44 18.89
CA VAL A 255 27.94 -55.03 17.62
C VAL A 255 26.93 -54.81 16.47
N GLY A 256 27.35 -54.90 15.19
CA GLY A 256 26.47 -55.21 14.03
C GLY A 256 26.23 -54.02 13.08
N ASN A 257 26.57 -54.00 11.79
CA ASN A 257 26.51 -54.97 10.67
C ASN A 257 25.08 -55.45 10.29
N SER A 258 24.69 -55.58 9.01
CA SER A 258 25.26 -55.11 7.72
C SER A 258 24.27 -55.39 6.56
N SER A 259 24.27 -54.55 5.51
CA SER A 259 23.80 -54.85 4.12
C SER A 259 22.34 -55.30 3.91
N ALA A 260 21.81 -55.45 2.68
CA ALA A 260 21.88 -54.66 1.43
C ALA A 260 20.88 -55.26 0.41
N ALA A 261 20.54 -54.52 -0.68
CA ALA A 261 19.88 -54.97 -1.94
C ALA A 261 18.64 -55.92 -1.84
N ALA A 262 17.40 -55.52 -2.12
CA ALA A 262 16.82 -55.02 -3.38
C ALA A 262 16.60 -56.07 -4.50
N LEU A 263 15.33 -56.33 -4.87
CA LEU A 263 14.77 -56.43 -6.26
C LEU A 263 13.28 -56.89 -6.26
N ARG A 264 12.59 -56.74 -7.39
CA ARG A 264 11.21 -57.23 -7.74
C ARG A 264 11.35 -58.22 -8.94
N PRO A 265 10.30 -58.74 -9.66
CA PRO A 265 8.82 -58.70 -9.50
C PRO A 265 8.05 -60.04 -9.76
N SER A 266 6.73 -60.12 -9.50
CA SER A 266 5.69 -60.84 -10.33
C SER A 266 4.26 -60.79 -9.73
N SER A 267 3.24 -61.11 -10.55
CA SER A 267 1.77 -61.24 -10.26
C SER A 267 1.13 -62.26 -11.24
N PRO A 268 -0.20 -62.59 -11.24
CA PRO A 268 -1.33 -62.18 -10.38
C PRO A 268 -1.78 -63.32 -9.42
N PRO A 269 -2.91 -64.10 -9.49
CA PRO A 269 -4.08 -64.19 -10.41
C PRO A 269 -5.41 -63.66 -9.76
N GLU A 270 -6.57 -64.28 -10.05
CA GLU A 270 -7.93 -63.94 -9.55
C GLU A 270 -8.74 -65.18 -9.07
N GLN A 271 -9.78 -64.98 -8.24
CA GLN A 271 -11.12 -65.60 -8.45
C GLN A 271 -12.24 -64.91 -7.62
N ARG A 272 -13.50 -65.31 -7.82
CA ARG A 272 -14.73 -64.50 -7.57
C ARG A 272 -15.69 -65.10 -6.52
N THR A 273 -16.54 -64.24 -5.93
CA THR A 273 -18.01 -64.47 -5.79
C THR A 273 -18.78 -63.17 -5.46
N ALA A 274 -20.12 -63.19 -5.64
CA ALA A 274 -21.09 -62.11 -5.34
C ALA A 274 -22.16 -62.66 -4.34
N THR A 275 -23.12 -61.93 -3.74
CA THR A 275 -23.77 -60.63 -4.05
C THR A 275 -23.72 -59.69 -2.79
N SER A 276 -24.62 -58.76 -2.39
CA SER A 276 -26.03 -58.41 -2.70
C SER A 276 -26.32 -56.89 -2.50
N THR A 277 -27.60 -56.47 -2.56
CA THR A 277 -28.11 -55.08 -2.46
C THR A 277 -29.57 -55.09 -1.96
N PRO A 278 -30.24 -53.95 -1.63
CA PRO A 278 -29.78 -52.73 -0.93
C PRO A 278 -30.76 -52.34 0.23
N SER A 279 -30.57 -51.16 0.87
CA SER A 279 -31.57 -50.53 1.75
C SER A 279 -31.40 -49.00 1.80
N GLU A 280 -32.51 -48.24 1.85
CA GLU A 280 -32.51 -46.77 1.72
C GLU A 280 -32.31 -45.99 3.03
N PRO A 281 -31.59 -44.85 3.02
CA PRO A 281 -31.65 -43.85 4.09
C PRO A 281 -32.78 -42.83 3.89
N ARG A 282 -33.64 -42.75 4.90
CA ARG A 282 -34.79 -41.83 5.07
C ARG A 282 -34.44 -40.35 4.85
N ALA A 283 -35.27 -39.62 4.11
CA ALA A 283 -35.08 -38.19 3.84
C ALA A 283 -35.22 -37.31 5.11
N ALA A 284 -34.45 -36.21 5.17
CA ALA A 284 -34.50 -35.21 6.23
C ALA A 284 -34.96 -33.84 5.69
N THR A 285 -35.88 -33.19 6.40
CA THR A 285 -36.46 -31.89 6.01
C THR A 285 -35.45 -30.74 6.21
N PRO A 286 -35.23 -29.85 5.23
CA PRO A 286 -34.36 -28.68 5.42
C PRO A 286 -34.93 -27.68 6.45
N SER A 287 -34.07 -27.10 7.28
CA SER A 287 -34.44 -26.03 8.22
C SER A 287 -34.67 -24.69 7.49
N GLN A 288 -35.63 -23.90 7.98
CA GLN A 288 -36.04 -22.63 7.35
C GLN A 288 -34.90 -21.59 7.27
N GLU A 289 -33.91 -21.65 8.16
CA GLU A 289 -32.71 -20.80 8.11
C GLU A 289 -31.89 -21.00 6.82
N GLY A 290 -31.95 -22.19 6.22
CA GLY A 290 -31.31 -22.45 4.93
C GLY A 290 -31.96 -21.67 3.77
N GLN A 291 -33.29 -21.57 3.77
CA GLN A 291 -34.04 -20.87 2.71
C GLN A 291 -33.87 -19.35 2.78
N VAL A 292 -33.78 -18.77 3.98
CA VAL A 292 -33.51 -17.33 4.15
C VAL A 292 -32.08 -16.96 3.71
N ARG A 293 -31.14 -17.91 3.71
CA ARG A 293 -29.80 -17.71 3.13
C ARG A 293 -29.74 -17.95 1.63
N SER A 294 -30.61 -18.79 1.04
CA SER A 294 -30.67 -18.96 -0.42
C SER A 294 -31.44 -17.86 -1.13
N SER A 295 -32.48 -17.27 -0.52
CA SER A 295 -33.26 -16.18 -1.15
C SER A 295 -32.50 -14.84 -1.29
N LEU A 296 -31.30 -14.73 -0.69
CA LEU A 296 -30.35 -13.65 -0.93
C LEU A 296 -29.25 -14.01 -1.95
N ALA A 297 -29.32 -15.19 -2.57
CA ALA A 297 -28.40 -15.65 -3.62
C ALA A 297 -28.99 -15.52 -5.05
N ASP A 298 -30.32 -15.39 -5.19
CA ASP A 298 -30.97 -15.14 -6.47
C ASP A 298 -30.83 -13.66 -6.87
N GLY A 299 -29.72 -13.35 -7.56
CA GLY A 299 -29.32 -11.98 -7.91
C GLY A 299 -28.49 -11.91 -9.19
N GLU A 300 -28.91 -12.65 -10.22
CA GLU A 300 -28.25 -12.88 -11.52
C GLU A 300 -26.86 -13.59 -11.46
N PRO A 301 -26.53 -14.44 -12.45
CA PRO A 301 -25.17 -14.94 -12.63
C PRO A 301 -24.26 -13.80 -13.12
N ARG A 302 -23.71 -12.99 -12.19
CA ARG A 302 -22.83 -11.85 -12.49
C ARG A 302 -21.62 -12.28 -13.33
N VAL A 303 -21.75 -12.10 -14.63
CA VAL A 303 -20.69 -12.28 -15.63
C VAL A 303 -19.56 -11.31 -15.29
N ILE A 304 -18.36 -11.84 -15.02
CA ILE A 304 -17.14 -11.03 -14.89
C ILE A 304 -16.99 -10.23 -16.19
N PRO A 305 -16.99 -8.88 -16.17
CA PRO A 305 -17.08 -8.08 -17.39
C PRO A 305 -15.94 -8.36 -18.38
N LYS A 306 -16.24 -9.08 -19.46
CA LYS A 306 -15.29 -9.37 -20.55
C LYS A 306 -15.03 -8.10 -21.37
N GLY A 307 -14.05 -7.32 -20.93
CA GLY A 307 -13.57 -6.12 -21.62
C GLY A 307 -13.84 -4.85 -20.82
N PHE A 308 -12.76 -4.13 -20.52
CA PHE A 308 -12.77 -2.88 -19.75
C PHE A 308 -13.28 -1.74 -20.64
N ARG A 309 -14.59 -1.53 -20.67
CA ARG A 309 -15.25 -0.47 -21.44
C ARG A 309 -15.05 0.90 -20.78
N LEU A 310 -13.84 1.42 -20.89
CA LEU A 310 -13.61 2.86 -20.80
C LEU A 310 -14.12 3.48 -22.11
N ASP A 311 -15.26 4.17 -22.05
CA ASP A 311 -15.93 4.76 -23.22
C ASP A 311 -15.14 5.95 -23.85
N PHE A 312 -13.88 6.19 -23.45
CA PHE A 312 -13.03 7.29 -23.95
C PHE A 312 -11.64 6.80 -24.40
N SER A 313 -11.13 7.43 -25.47
CA SER A 313 -9.88 7.04 -26.14
C SER A 313 -8.62 7.47 -25.38
N TRP A 314 -7.50 6.78 -25.59
CA TRP A 314 -6.17 7.22 -25.15
C TRP A 314 -5.81 8.63 -25.64
N LYS A 315 -6.34 9.06 -26.80
CA LYS A 315 -6.21 10.44 -27.30
C LYS A 315 -6.89 11.46 -26.39
N VAL A 316 -8.05 11.11 -25.84
CA VAL A 316 -8.76 11.95 -24.85
C VAL A 316 -8.00 11.92 -23.53
N GLY A 317 -7.53 10.75 -23.08
CA GLY A 317 -6.74 10.62 -21.86
C GLY A 317 -5.44 11.45 -21.88
N THR A 318 -4.70 11.41 -22.98
CA THR A 318 -3.50 12.25 -23.19
C THR A 318 -3.83 13.74 -23.32
N ALA A 319 -4.91 14.11 -24.02
CA ALA A 319 -5.37 15.50 -24.07
C ALA A 319 -5.76 16.06 -22.68
N VAL A 320 -6.40 15.25 -21.83
CA VAL A 320 -6.74 15.62 -20.44
C VAL A 320 -5.48 15.85 -19.60
N ILE A 321 -4.46 14.99 -19.73
CA ILE A 321 -3.17 15.19 -19.05
C ILE A 321 -2.46 16.45 -19.56
N ALA A 322 -2.43 16.68 -20.88
CA ALA A 322 -1.79 17.86 -21.47
C ALA A 322 -2.50 19.16 -21.06
N ALA A 323 -3.84 19.18 -21.05
CA ALA A 323 -4.63 20.30 -20.56
C ALA A 323 -4.38 20.58 -19.07
N PHE A 324 -4.33 19.53 -18.24
CA PHE A 324 -3.97 19.67 -16.83
C PHE A 324 -2.57 20.30 -16.65
N LEU A 325 -1.56 19.80 -17.36
CA LEU A 325 -0.19 20.33 -17.28
C LEU A 325 -0.13 21.80 -17.75
N ALA A 326 -0.88 22.18 -18.78
CA ALA A 326 -0.99 23.57 -19.23
C ALA A 326 -1.64 24.47 -18.18
N THR A 327 -2.75 24.03 -17.55
CA THR A 327 -3.38 24.80 -16.47
C THR A 327 -2.50 24.88 -15.22
N PHE A 328 -1.76 23.81 -14.90
CA PHE A 328 -0.82 23.80 -13.78
C PHE A 328 0.33 24.78 -13.99
N VAL A 329 0.94 24.79 -15.19
CA VAL A 329 1.96 25.77 -15.56
C VAL A 329 1.40 27.20 -15.48
N GLY A 330 0.18 27.44 -15.97
CA GLY A 330 -0.48 28.75 -15.87
C GLY A 330 -0.67 29.22 -14.42
N VAL A 331 -1.19 28.35 -13.54
CA VAL A 331 -1.37 28.66 -12.10
C VAL A 331 -0.04 28.87 -11.38
N MET A 332 0.99 28.09 -11.71
CA MET A 332 2.33 28.25 -11.11
C MET A 332 3.08 29.49 -11.61
N ILE A 333 2.92 29.87 -12.89
CA ILE A 333 3.46 31.14 -13.42
C ILE A 333 2.77 32.32 -12.73
N ALA A 334 1.44 32.32 -12.64
CA ALA A 334 0.70 33.39 -11.96
C ALA A 334 1.14 33.52 -10.48
N ARG A 335 1.21 32.40 -9.73
CA ARG A 335 1.74 32.35 -8.36
C ARG A 335 3.18 32.88 -8.21
N GLY A 336 4.02 32.73 -9.25
CA GLY A 336 5.43 33.15 -9.22
C GLY A 336 5.72 34.56 -9.76
N VAL A 337 4.82 35.15 -10.55
CA VAL A 337 5.03 36.42 -11.26
C VAL A 337 4.12 37.55 -10.75
N VAL A 338 2.90 37.23 -10.34
CA VAL A 338 1.93 38.24 -9.88
C VAL A 338 2.18 38.52 -8.39
N LYS A 339 2.52 39.77 -8.08
CA LYS A 339 2.62 40.26 -6.69
C LYS A 339 1.22 40.50 -6.12
N ASP A 340 1.11 40.44 -4.80
CA ASP A 340 -0.09 40.85 -4.05
C ASP A 340 -1.38 40.10 -4.45
N LEU A 341 -1.22 38.81 -4.80
CA LEU A 341 -2.32 37.89 -5.09
C LEU A 341 -3.26 37.72 -3.87
N PRO A 342 -4.59 37.67 -4.07
CA PRO A 342 -5.55 37.44 -2.99
C PRO A 342 -5.29 36.15 -2.22
N ILE A 343 -5.49 36.15 -0.89
CA ILE A 343 -5.17 34.99 -0.04
C ILE A 343 -5.94 33.72 -0.43
N LEU A 344 -7.17 33.82 -0.96
CA LEU A 344 -7.90 32.67 -1.49
C LEU A 344 -7.25 32.07 -2.77
N TYR A 345 -6.54 32.88 -3.56
CA TYR A 345 -5.73 32.40 -4.69
C TYR A 345 -4.43 31.77 -4.20
N ASN A 346 -3.80 32.32 -3.16
CA ASN A 346 -2.60 31.73 -2.57
C ASN A 346 -2.92 30.37 -1.94
N LEU A 347 -4.03 30.28 -1.18
CA LEU A 347 -4.60 29.03 -0.68
C LEU A 347 -4.90 28.04 -1.81
N PHE A 348 -5.57 28.47 -2.89
CA PHE A 348 -5.84 27.63 -4.05
C PHE A 348 -4.54 27.09 -4.66
N SER A 349 -3.60 27.96 -5.00
CA SER A 349 -2.39 27.60 -5.74
C SER A 349 -1.40 26.78 -4.91
N ASN A 350 -1.28 27.05 -3.60
CA ASN A 350 -0.53 26.22 -2.66
C ASN A 350 -1.13 24.81 -2.51
N LEU A 351 -2.45 24.69 -2.36
CA LEU A 351 -3.12 23.39 -2.25
C LEU A 351 -3.20 22.62 -3.57
N TYR A 352 -3.27 23.33 -4.70
CA TYR A 352 -3.24 22.74 -6.04
C TYR A 352 -1.83 22.24 -6.38
N LEU A 353 -0.77 22.97 -5.96
CA LEU A 353 0.60 22.47 -5.95
C LEU A 353 0.72 21.22 -5.09
N ALA A 354 0.27 21.26 -3.83
CA ALA A 354 0.29 20.10 -2.93
C ALA A 354 -0.40 18.87 -3.56
N GLY A 355 -1.63 19.03 -4.05
CA GLY A 355 -2.40 17.96 -4.71
C GLY A 355 -1.71 17.38 -5.95
N THR A 356 -0.87 18.18 -6.61
CA THR A 356 -0.07 17.77 -7.78
C THR A 356 1.23 17.05 -7.40
N ILE A 357 1.84 17.34 -6.25
CA ILE A 357 3.16 16.78 -5.84
C ILE A 357 3.09 15.67 -4.79
N ILE A 358 1.95 15.44 -4.13
CA ILE A 358 1.82 14.37 -3.13
C ILE A 358 1.65 13.01 -3.81
N PHE A 359 2.58 12.09 -3.55
CA PHE A 359 2.50 10.67 -3.93
C PHE A 359 2.41 9.80 -2.66
N GLY A 360 2.02 8.51 -2.78
CA GLY A 360 2.02 7.56 -1.65
C GLY A 360 0.92 7.76 -0.58
N GLY A 361 0.08 8.78 -0.69
CA GLY A 361 -1.10 8.98 0.16
C GLY A 361 -0.88 9.82 1.42
N GLY A 362 -1.73 9.61 2.43
CA GLY A 362 -1.94 10.49 3.59
C GLY A 362 -0.69 10.95 4.38
N PRO A 363 0.30 10.11 4.70
CA PRO A 363 1.46 10.52 5.53
C PRO A 363 2.30 11.65 4.90
N VAL A 364 2.18 11.81 3.58
CA VAL A 364 2.95 12.75 2.76
C VAL A 364 2.21 14.09 2.61
N VAL A 365 0.90 14.14 2.84
CA VAL A 365 0.13 15.40 2.84
C VAL A 365 0.53 16.28 4.03
N ILE A 366 0.87 15.68 5.18
CA ILE A 366 0.98 16.39 6.45
C ILE A 366 2.15 17.38 6.48
N PRO A 367 3.41 17.02 6.13
CA PRO A 367 4.50 17.98 6.15
C PRO A 367 4.30 19.12 5.14
N LEU A 368 3.72 18.80 3.96
CA LEU A 368 3.44 19.78 2.91
C LEU A 368 2.31 20.75 3.28
N LEU A 369 1.25 20.30 3.94
CA LEU A 369 0.20 21.17 4.45
C LEU A 369 0.69 22.03 5.63
N ARG A 370 1.69 21.58 6.40
CA ARG A 370 2.36 22.42 7.40
C ARG A 370 3.17 23.51 6.69
N GLU A 371 4.00 23.15 5.72
CA GLU A 371 4.80 24.11 4.95
C GLU A 371 3.92 25.18 4.28
N TYR A 372 2.97 24.77 3.44
CA TYR A 372 2.23 25.68 2.57
C TYR A 372 1.04 26.43 3.21
N ILE A 373 0.86 26.33 4.53
CA ILE A 373 -0.23 27.01 5.27
C ILE A 373 0.23 27.51 6.65
N VAL A 374 1.01 26.72 7.40
CA VAL A 374 1.48 27.10 8.74
C VAL A 374 2.75 27.95 8.66
N ALA A 375 3.69 27.67 7.75
CA ALA A 375 4.86 28.53 7.56
C ALA A 375 4.49 29.87 6.87
N GLU A 376 3.42 29.88 6.05
CA GLU A 376 2.76 31.09 5.53
C GLU A 376 2.03 31.92 6.61
N GLY A 377 1.92 31.39 7.84
CA GLY A 377 1.28 32.06 8.99
C GLY A 377 -0.26 32.03 9.00
N TRP A 378 -0.91 31.39 8.04
CA TRP A 378 -2.37 31.43 7.89
C TRP A 378 -3.14 30.60 8.93
N VAL A 379 -2.52 29.56 9.48
CA VAL A 379 -3.09 28.68 10.52
C VAL A 379 -2.03 28.39 11.58
N SER A 380 -2.40 28.41 12.86
CA SER A 380 -1.41 28.19 13.93
C SER A 380 -0.90 26.73 13.98
N PRO A 381 0.33 26.50 14.47
CA PRO A 381 0.84 25.14 14.68
C PRO A 381 -0.06 24.29 15.60
N ARG A 382 -0.74 24.92 16.56
CA ARG A 382 -1.71 24.29 17.46
C ARG A 382 -2.92 23.77 16.68
N ASP A 383 -3.58 24.63 15.92
CA ASP A 383 -4.80 24.27 15.18
C ASP A 383 -4.52 23.22 14.10
N PHE A 384 -3.35 23.32 13.48
CA PHE A 384 -2.84 22.31 12.58
C PHE A 384 -2.73 20.94 13.26
N LEU A 385 -2.13 20.85 14.46
CA LEU A 385 -2.01 19.57 15.19
C LEU A 385 -3.36 19.03 15.68
N ILE A 386 -4.28 19.89 16.11
CA ILE A 386 -5.65 19.52 16.51
C ILE A 386 -6.40 18.91 15.31
N GLY A 387 -6.46 19.65 14.20
CA GLY A 387 -7.13 19.21 12.99
C GLY A 387 -6.48 17.97 12.38
N LEU A 388 -5.17 17.83 12.48
CA LEU A 388 -4.43 16.63 12.06
C LEU A 388 -4.88 15.39 12.83
N ALA A 389 -4.86 15.42 14.16
CA ALA A 389 -5.22 14.27 14.98
C ALA A 389 -6.67 13.83 14.76
N ILE A 390 -7.58 14.78 14.61
CA ILE A 390 -8.99 14.49 14.30
C ILE A 390 -9.12 13.96 12.86
N ALA A 391 -8.39 14.51 11.88
CA ALA A 391 -8.41 14.05 10.49
C ALA A 391 -7.88 12.63 10.28
N GLN A 392 -6.94 12.16 11.12
CA GLN A 392 -6.45 10.77 11.10
C GLN A 392 -7.54 9.78 11.57
N SER A 393 -8.47 10.26 12.39
CA SER A 393 -9.57 9.50 12.99
C SER A 393 -10.94 9.79 12.35
N PHE A 394 -10.98 10.58 11.28
CA PHE A 394 -12.20 10.93 10.56
C PHE A 394 -12.46 9.93 9.40
N PRO A 395 -13.72 9.65 9.04
CA PRO A 395 -14.02 8.80 7.90
C PRO A 395 -13.77 9.48 6.56
N GLY A 396 -13.46 8.65 5.55
CA GLY A 396 -13.16 9.10 4.19
C GLY A 396 -11.70 9.54 4.02
N PRO A 397 -11.37 10.31 2.98
CA PRO A 397 -9.98 10.62 2.66
C PRO A 397 -9.37 11.68 3.58
N ASN A 398 -8.22 11.38 4.19
CA ASN A 398 -7.45 12.29 5.07
C ASN A 398 -7.07 13.63 4.37
N PHE A 399 -7.12 13.69 3.04
CA PHE A 399 -6.98 14.94 2.26
C PHE A 399 -8.08 15.97 2.58
N ASN A 400 -9.21 15.54 3.16
CA ASN A 400 -10.23 16.43 3.74
C ASN A 400 -9.66 17.33 4.86
N PHE A 401 -8.47 17.04 5.42
CA PHE A 401 -7.75 17.95 6.31
C PHE A 401 -7.44 19.31 5.65
N ALA A 402 -7.22 19.35 4.33
CA ALA A 402 -7.06 20.62 3.61
C ALA A 402 -8.33 21.49 3.68
N VAL A 403 -9.52 20.89 3.76
CA VAL A 403 -10.81 21.61 3.90
C VAL A 403 -10.87 22.35 5.23
N PHE A 404 -10.38 21.71 6.31
CA PHE A 404 -10.26 22.32 7.63
C PHE A 404 -9.26 23.49 7.63
N LEU A 405 -8.07 23.28 7.05
CA LEU A 405 -7.04 24.32 6.96
C LEU A 405 -7.47 25.49 6.06
N GLY A 406 -8.19 25.22 4.97
CA GLY A 406 -8.78 26.26 4.11
C GLY A 406 -9.89 27.03 4.81
N GLY A 407 -10.74 26.36 5.61
CA GLY A 407 -11.73 27.00 6.47
C GLY A 407 -11.09 27.99 7.45
N LEU A 408 -10.07 27.54 8.20
CA LEU A 408 -9.31 28.41 9.12
C LEU A 408 -8.57 29.54 8.39
N THR A 409 -7.94 29.26 7.25
CA THR A 409 -7.27 30.28 6.41
C THR A 409 -8.23 31.39 6.00
N ALA A 410 -9.47 31.04 5.61
CA ALA A 410 -10.49 32.03 5.29
C ALA A 410 -10.98 32.81 6.53
N ILE A 411 -11.25 32.14 7.65
CA ILE A 411 -11.69 32.78 8.90
C ILE A 411 -10.66 33.81 9.36
N ASN A 412 -9.39 33.41 9.42
CA ASN A 412 -8.27 34.26 9.84
C ASN A 412 -8.01 35.44 8.89
N ALA A 413 -8.51 35.36 7.65
CA ALA A 413 -8.49 36.43 6.65
C ALA A 413 -9.76 37.30 6.60
N GLY A 414 -10.73 37.09 7.50
CA GLY A 414 -12.02 37.80 7.47
C GLY A 414 -12.97 37.36 6.35
N HIS A 415 -12.73 36.19 5.75
CA HIS A 415 -13.59 35.58 4.73
C HIS A 415 -14.48 34.48 5.33
N SER A 416 -15.56 34.12 4.62
CA SER A 416 -16.40 33.00 5.01
C SER A 416 -15.64 31.67 4.96
N ALA A 417 -15.65 30.95 6.09
CA ALA A 417 -15.07 29.62 6.25
C ALA A 417 -15.47 28.65 5.12
N ALA A 418 -16.72 28.73 4.64
CA ALA A 418 -17.25 27.87 3.59
C ALA A 418 -16.56 28.10 2.23
N VAL A 419 -16.12 29.34 1.95
CA VAL A 419 -15.39 29.68 0.72
C VAL A 419 -13.98 29.09 0.77
N GLY A 420 -13.26 29.28 1.87
CA GLY A 420 -11.93 28.69 2.06
C GLY A 420 -11.95 27.16 2.03
N ALA A 421 -12.94 26.55 2.68
CA ALA A 421 -13.18 25.11 2.65
C ALA A 421 -13.44 24.58 1.23
N LEU A 422 -14.30 25.25 0.45
CA LEU A 422 -14.61 24.87 -0.93
C LEU A 422 -13.41 25.04 -1.86
N VAL A 423 -12.70 26.17 -1.77
CA VAL A 423 -11.47 26.45 -2.52
C VAL A 423 -10.43 25.36 -2.25
N ALA A 424 -10.21 25.04 -0.98
CA ALA A 424 -9.26 24.01 -0.57
C ALA A 424 -9.65 22.61 -1.05
N TYR A 425 -10.93 22.26 -0.99
CA TYR A 425 -11.47 20.99 -1.50
C TYR A 425 -11.21 20.84 -3.00
N ILE A 426 -11.54 21.86 -3.81
CA ILE A 426 -11.32 21.84 -5.26
C ILE A 426 -9.82 21.78 -5.56
N ALA A 427 -9.00 22.57 -4.87
CA ALA A 427 -7.56 22.63 -5.08
C ALA A 427 -6.85 21.29 -4.81
N ILE A 428 -7.11 20.66 -3.65
CA ILE A 428 -6.37 19.46 -3.23
C ILE A 428 -6.77 18.18 -3.97
N PHE A 429 -8.04 18.07 -4.42
CA PHE A 429 -8.54 16.88 -5.09
C PHE A 429 -8.41 16.94 -6.62
N THR A 430 -8.65 18.09 -7.26
CA THR A 430 -8.67 18.20 -8.74
C THR A 430 -7.44 17.60 -9.43
N PRO A 431 -6.18 17.88 -9.04
CA PRO A 431 -5.01 17.36 -9.72
C PRO A 431 -4.98 15.83 -9.84
N GLY A 432 -5.10 15.12 -8.72
CA GLY A 432 -5.06 13.65 -8.70
C GLY A 432 -6.25 13.02 -9.42
N MET A 433 -7.42 13.67 -9.39
CA MET A 433 -8.63 13.18 -10.04
C MET A 433 -8.58 13.34 -11.57
N VAL A 434 -8.08 14.48 -12.06
CA VAL A 434 -7.88 14.73 -13.49
C VAL A 434 -6.75 13.86 -14.04
N LEU A 435 -5.62 13.75 -13.32
CA LEU A 435 -4.50 12.90 -13.71
C LEU A 435 -4.86 11.41 -13.76
N VAL A 436 -5.63 10.88 -12.80
CA VAL A 436 -6.05 9.48 -12.85
C VAL A 436 -7.06 9.23 -13.97
N HIS A 437 -8.01 10.15 -14.20
CA HIS A 437 -8.95 10.03 -15.32
C HIS A 437 -8.20 10.00 -16.67
N GLY A 438 -7.30 10.95 -16.90
CA GLY A 438 -6.47 10.99 -18.10
C GLY A 438 -5.61 9.74 -18.27
N THR A 439 -5.00 9.26 -17.18
CA THR A 439 -4.15 8.06 -17.19
C THR A 439 -4.96 6.79 -17.49
N MET A 440 -6.20 6.65 -17.02
CA MET A 440 -7.03 5.47 -17.30
C MET A 440 -7.25 5.27 -18.81
N GLY A 441 -7.45 6.34 -19.58
CA GLY A 441 -7.57 6.27 -21.04
C GLY A 441 -6.30 5.76 -21.74
N VAL A 442 -5.12 6.06 -21.18
CA VAL A 442 -3.83 5.51 -21.65
C VAL A 442 -3.64 4.07 -21.17
N TRP A 443 -4.09 3.78 -19.94
CA TRP A 443 -3.93 2.47 -19.29
C TRP A 443 -4.58 1.34 -20.07
N GLY A 444 -5.77 1.57 -20.65
CA GLY A 444 -6.48 0.59 -21.48
C GLY A 444 -5.66 0.06 -22.66
N VAL A 445 -4.75 0.87 -23.22
CA VAL A 445 -3.83 0.46 -24.30
C VAL A 445 -2.52 -0.13 -23.74
N LEU A 446 -2.06 0.38 -22.60
CA LEU A 446 -0.72 0.08 -22.06
C LEU A 446 -0.67 -1.26 -21.31
N ARG A 447 -1.67 -1.58 -20.50
CA ARG A 447 -1.69 -2.71 -19.55
C ARG A 447 -1.54 -4.12 -20.16
N SER A 448 -1.83 -4.27 -21.44
CA SER A 448 -1.70 -5.55 -22.15
C SER A 448 -0.25 -5.95 -22.44
N ARG A 449 0.69 -4.99 -22.36
CA ARG A 449 2.12 -5.22 -22.66
C ARG A 449 2.80 -5.94 -21.48
N PRO A 450 3.52 -7.07 -21.68
CA PRO A 450 4.06 -7.84 -20.55
C PRO A 450 5.10 -7.07 -19.71
N TRP A 451 5.86 -6.14 -20.29
CA TRP A 451 6.76 -5.27 -19.54
C TRP A 451 6.01 -4.32 -18.59
N VAL A 452 4.78 -3.93 -18.91
CA VAL A 452 3.95 -3.10 -18.03
C VAL A 452 3.50 -3.91 -16.82
N LYS A 453 3.08 -5.17 -17.03
CA LYS A 453 2.76 -6.10 -15.93
C LYS A 453 3.97 -6.36 -15.03
N ALA A 454 5.16 -6.51 -15.60
CA ALA A 454 6.40 -6.62 -14.84
C ALA A 454 6.69 -5.34 -14.03
N ALA A 455 6.57 -4.14 -14.63
CA ALA A 455 6.77 -2.86 -13.94
C ALA A 455 5.75 -2.66 -12.79
N VAL A 456 4.46 -2.92 -13.05
CA VAL A 456 3.34 -2.91 -12.09
C VAL A 456 3.66 -3.71 -10.83
N ARG A 457 4.20 -4.93 -10.98
CA ARG A 457 4.61 -5.78 -9.86
C ARG A 457 5.69 -5.13 -8.99
N GLY A 458 6.66 -4.45 -9.60
CA GLY A 458 7.72 -3.72 -8.88
C GLY A 458 7.20 -2.44 -8.20
N VAL A 459 6.37 -1.68 -8.89
CA VAL A 459 5.68 -0.48 -8.39
C VAL A 459 4.82 -0.82 -7.17
N ASN A 460 4.08 -1.94 -7.19
CA ASN A 460 3.30 -2.41 -6.05
C ASN A 460 4.17 -2.80 -4.85
N ALA A 461 5.26 -3.54 -5.06
CA ALA A 461 6.18 -3.88 -3.99
C ALA A 461 6.76 -2.63 -3.31
N ALA A 462 7.18 -1.63 -4.10
CA ALA A 462 7.64 -0.35 -3.54
C ALA A 462 6.53 0.42 -2.81
N ALA A 463 5.34 0.53 -3.40
CA ALA A 463 4.21 1.21 -2.80
C ALA A 463 3.80 0.62 -1.44
N VAL A 464 3.84 -0.70 -1.28
CA VAL A 464 3.57 -1.35 0.02
C VAL A 464 4.74 -1.16 0.99
N GLY A 465 6.00 -1.15 0.52
CA GLY A 465 7.15 -0.76 1.33
C GLY A 465 6.96 0.63 1.96
N LEU A 466 6.49 1.61 1.18
CA LEU A 466 6.19 2.97 1.65
C LEU A 466 5.04 3.04 2.68
N ILE A 467 4.23 1.99 2.86
CA ILE A 467 3.25 1.93 3.96
C ILE A 467 3.95 1.66 5.31
N TYR A 468 5.10 0.98 5.34
CA TYR A 468 5.88 0.89 6.58
C TYR A 468 6.53 2.24 6.92
N THR A 469 6.95 3.00 5.91
CA THR A 469 7.32 4.42 6.07
C THR A 469 6.16 5.26 6.60
N ALA A 470 4.92 4.99 6.18
CA ALA A 470 3.71 5.63 6.72
C ALA A 470 3.55 5.42 8.22
N VAL A 471 3.63 4.15 8.67
CA VAL A 471 3.55 3.76 10.09
C VAL A 471 4.60 4.52 10.90
N TYR A 472 5.86 4.48 10.46
CA TYR A 472 6.96 5.16 11.15
C TYR A 472 6.76 6.68 11.25
N ARG A 473 6.38 7.35 10.15
CA ARG A 473 6.21 8.81 10.16
C ARG A 473 5.05 9.28 11.02
N ILE A 474 3.94 8.54 11.07
CA ILE A 474 2.80 8.88 11.94
C ILE A 474 3.14 8.56 13.41
N TRP A 475 3.88 7.47 13.67
CA TRP A 475 4.39 7.15 15.01
C TRP A 475 5.26 8.26 15.60
N GLN A 476 6.15 8.87 14.79
CA GLN A 476 7.06 9.93 15.24
C GLN A 476 6.39 11.26 15.61
N VAL A 477 5.11 11.46 15.28
CA VAL A 477 4.36 12.71 15.57
C VAL A 477 3.01 12.48 16.26
N GLY A 478 2.72 11.24 16.67
CA GLY A 478 1.40 10.83 17.13
C GLY A 478 1.06 11.26 18.56
N TYR A 479 2.06 11.47 19.42
CA TYR A 479 1.86 11.91 20.81
C TYR A 479 1.74 13.44 20.86
N LEU A 480 0.66 13.93 21.46
CA LEU A 480 0.32 15.34 21.57
C LEU A 480 0.16 15.72 23.05
N ASP A 481 0.71 16.88 23.41
CA ASP A 481 0.86 17.35 24.79
C ASP A 481 0.95 18.89 24.80
N GLU A 482 0.59 19.52 25.92
CA GLU A 482 0.44 20.98 26.04
C GLU A 482 1.75 21.75 25.77
N GLY A 483 2.90 21.15 26.10
CA GLY A 483 4.20 21.81 25.98
C GLY A 483 4.80 21.90 24.57
N PHE A 484 4.21 21.27 23.54
CA PHE A 484 4.95 20.98 22.29
C PHE A 484 4.19 21.34 21.00
N GLN A 485 4.74 22.30 20.24
CA GLN A 485 4.24 22.70 18.90
C GLN A 485 4.66 21.74 17.75
N SER A 486 5.26 20.61 18.11
CA SER A 486 5.59 19.48 17.24
C SER A 486 5.27 18.21 17.99
N GLY A 487 4.37 17.39 17.44
CA GLY A 487 4.01 16.10 18.03
C GLY A 487 5.24 15.20 18.24
N ARG A 488 5.17 14.41 19.31
CA ARG A 488 6.23 13.53 19.82
C ARG A 488 6.05 12.09 19.33
N SER A 489 7.06 11.26 19.60
CA SER A 489 6.99 9.84 19.25
C SER A 489 6.06 9.10 20.21
N LEU A 490 5.23 8.20 19.67
CA LEU A 490 4.39 7.29 20.47
C LEU A 490 5.22 6.28 21.29
N GLY A 491 6.54 6.22 21.08
CA GLY A 491 7.47 5.41 21.88
C GLY A 491 7.94 6.10 23.16
N ASP A 492 7.66 7.40 23.32
CA ASP A 492 8.19 8.23 24.41
C ASP A 492 7.42 7.98 25.73
N ASP A 493 6.21 7.42 25.64
CA ASP A 493 5.42 6.89 26.75
C ASP A 493 4.95 5.45 26.41
N PRO A 494 5.35 4.41 27.18
CA PRO A 494 4.90 3.03 26.99
C PRO A 494 3.38 2.84 26.91
N TRP A 495 2.57 3.75 27.45
CA TRP A 495 1.12 3.69 27.33
C TRP A 495 0.65 3.73 25.87
N TRP A 496 1.22 4.61 25.04
CA TRP A 496 0.81 4.72 23.64
C TRP A 496 1.25 3.50 22.81
N VAL A 497 2.37 2.88 23.20
CA VAL A 497 2.81 1.56 22.67
C VAL A 497 1.75 0.50 22.96
N VAL A 498 1.21 0.45 24.18
CA VAL A 498 0.11 -0.46 24.56
C VAL A 498 -1.15 -0.18 23.74
N VAL A 499 -1.59 1.08 23.62
CA VAL A 499 -2.78 1.43 22.80
C VAL A 499 -2.60 0.99 21.34
N THR A 500 -1.41 1.22 20.76
CA THR A 500 -1.09 0.80 19.39
C THR A 500 -1.13 -0.72 19.24
N ALA A 501 -0.55 -1.45 20.19
CA ALA A 501 -0.56 -2.91 20.20
C ALA A 501 -1.97 -3.49 20.37
N THR A 502 -2.78 -2.93 21.27
CA THR A 502 -4.19 -3.30 21.47
C THR A 502 -5.01 -3.11 20.20
N ALA A 503 -4.83 -2.00 19.47
CA ALA A 503 -5.52 -1.78 18.20
C ALA A 503 -5.10 -2.77 17.11
N TYR A 504 -3.78 -3.03 16.97
CA TYR A 504 -3.26 -4.03 16.02
C TYR A 504 -3.77 -5.45 16.32
N VAL A 505 -3.67 -5.90 17.58
CA VAL A 505 -4.09 -7.24 18.02
C VAL A 505 -5.61 -7.40 17.93
N GLY A 506 -6.37 -6.39 18.37
CA GLY A 506 -7.82 -6.34 18.27
C GLY A 506 -8.31 -6.50 16.83
N GLY A 507 -7.72 -5.73 15.90
CA GLY A 507 -8.04 -5.85 14.48
C GLY A 507 -7.61 -7.20 13.87
N ARG A 508 -6.41 -7.70 14.22
CA ARG A 508 -5.81 -8.88 13.59
C ARG A 508 -6.41 -10.21 14.05
N TYR A 509 -6.75 -10.34 15.33
CA TYR A 509 -7.13 -11.62 15.95
C TYR A 509 -8.57 -11.64 16.46
N TYR A 510 -9.09 -10.50 16.92
CA TYR A 510 -10.46 -10.38 17.44
C TYR A 510 -11.45 -9.77 16.43
N GLY A 511 -10.98 -9.38 15.24
CA GLY A 511 -11.82 -8.83 14.17
C GLY A 511 -12.39 -7.44 14.46
N VAL A 512 -11.84 -6.71 15.45
CA VAL A 512 -12.32 -5.38 15.84
C VAL A 512 -12.17 -4.42 14.64
N ALA A 513 -13.30 -3.88 14.18
CA ALA A 513 -13.29 -2.95 13.06
C ALA A 513 -12.57 -1.64 13.44
N ALA A 514 -11.86 -1.06 12.47
CA ALA A 514 -11.06 0.17 12.64
C ALA A 514 -11.74 1.30 13.45
N PRO A 515 -13.03 1.64 13.26
CA PRO A 515 -13.67 2.71 14.02
C PRO A 515 -13.73 2.41 15.53
N PHE A 516 -14.03 1.17 15.91
CA PHE A 516 -14.09 0.75 17.31
C PHE A 516 -12.71 0.67 17.96
N ALA A 517 -11.68 0.24 17.21
CA ALA A 517 -10.30 0.26 17.70
C ALA A 517 -9.81 1.69 17.94
N ILE A 518 -10.13 2.63 17.04
CA ILE A 518 -9.80 4.05 17.17
C ILE A 518 -10.54 4.69 18.35
N LEU A 519 -11.85 4.44 18.51
CA LEU A 519 -12.62 4.91 19.67
C LEU A 519 -12.14 4.29 20.99
N LEU A 520 -11.73 3.03 21.01
CA LEU A 520 -11.09 2.41 22.18
C LEU A 520 -9.78 3.13 22.53
N GLY A 521 -8.99 3.52 21.52
CA GLY A 521 -7.81 4.37 21.70
C GLY A 521 -8.12 5.71 22.37
N ALA A 522 -9.17 6.40 21.92
CA ALA A 522 -9.64 7.64 22.55
C ALA A 522 -9.98 7.46 24.03
N VAL A 523 -10.71 6.39 24.37
CA VAL A 523 -11.08 6.05 25.76
C VAL A 523 -9.85 5.69 26.58
N MET A 524 -8.89 4.93 26.04
CA MET A 524 -7.62 4.64 26.71
C MET A 524 -6.78 5.91 26.93
N GLY A 525 -6.88 6.91 26.04
CA GLY A 525 -6.31 8.25 26.24
C GLY A 525 -6.95 8.99 27.43
N LEU A 526 -8.28 9.02 27.51
CA LEU A 526 -8.99 9.61 28.65
C LEU A 526 -8.72 8.88 29.98
N VAL A 527 -8.60 7.55 29.96
CA VAL A 527 -8.23 6.77 31.16
C VAL A 527 -6.81 7.12 31.62
N ARG A 528 -5.84 7.26 30.70
CA ARG A 528 -4.49 7.74 31.02
C ARG A 528 -4.52 9.13 31.65
N TYR A 529 -5.30 10.05 31.09
CA TYR A 529 -5.48 11.39 31.66
C TYR A 529 -6.03 11.33 33.09
N GLY A 530 -7.07 10.53 33.37
CA GLY A 530 -7.63 10.39 34.71
C GLY A 530 -6.65 9.77 35.72
N VAL A 531 -5.87 8.77 35.31
CA VAL A 531 -4.89 8.08 36.17
C VAL A 531 -3.65 8.97 36.46
N VAL A 532 -3.24 9.83 35.53
CA VAL A 532 -2.12 10.77 35.73
C VAL A 532 -2.57 11.99 36.51
N SER A 533 -3.70 12.61 36.14
CA SER A 533 -4.20 13.84 36.79
C SER A 533 -4.83 13.60 38.16
N GLY A 534 -5.02 12.35 38.57
CA GLY A 534 -5.33 11.98 39.97
C GLY A 534 -4.09 11.79 40.84
N ARG A 535 -2.92 12.26 40.39
CA ARG A 535 -1.63 12.24 41.11
C ARG A 535 -0.93 13.61 41.16
N GLU A 536 -1.52 14.63 40.52
CA GLU A 536 -1.19 16.04 40.67
C GLU A 536 -2.22 16.71 41.60
#